data_AF-A0A516R6M8-F1
#
_entry.id   AF-A0A516R6M8-F1
#
_cell.length_a   1.000
_cell.length_b   1.000
_cell.length_c   1.000
_cell.angle_alpha   90.00
_cell.angle_beta   90.00
_cell.angle_gamma   90.00
#
_symmetry.space_group_name_H-M   'P 1'
#
loop_
_entity.id
_entity.type
_entity.pdbx_description
1 polymer ?
#
loop_
_entity_poly.entity_id
_entity_poly.type
_entity_poly.pdbx_seq_one_letter_code
_entity_poly.pdbx_strand_id
1 'polypeptide(L)'
;MDAVLLALTLAVLAWLLVIGDHLRQRCPHWHWYLTGYPVTALRVLFTWRRVAILNDLAVSKHPARGMLGDLIVKGDPLRPVAPRLSLPRPHRLGLRVVVRLHAGQTPAPYLKAADAFAHAWKMHAVRVTSPERGVVVLAATASDPLQRPGLASAPATHLAALVGVLESGGAWVMDLRLVPHWLIAGATRSGKSTLLARLITQLAPQDVALVGIDCKGGMELGLFARRLSALTTCRREAVAVLGALAIEMRDRMDECRTAGVRSVWELPDKLRPVPVVVIVDELAELYLSDGTRESRAETEQCSTLLLRLAQLGAALGMHLVVAGQRVGSDLGSGVTALRAQLGGRICHRVHDPGTAEMALGDLNKDAVAVAQSITPDEKGVAVCTGPDGGWSRARSHLTTTEEARTTADRHAGLTPLLPALDHALDALRGGTP
;
A
#
# COMPACT_ATOMS: atom_id res chain seq x y z
N MET A 1 50.13 -28.32 -3.68
CA MET A 1 48.96 -27.64 -3.05
C MET A 1 48.70 -26.26 -3.68
N ASP A 2 49.74 -25.61 -4.23
CA ASP A 2 49.64 -24.24 -4.76
C ASP A 2 48.92 -24.10 -6.10
N ALA A 3 49.01 -25.07 -7.02
CA ALA A 3 48.34 -24.98 -8.33
C ALA A 3 46.80 -25.03 -8.22
N VAL A 4 46.27 -25.84 -7.29
CA VAL A 4 44.82 -25.93 -7.02
C VAL A 4 44.33 -24.66 -6.33
N LEU A 5 45.11 -24.12 -5.38
CA LEU A 5 44.79 -22.86 -4.72
C LEU A 5 44.83 -21.68 -5.70
N LEU A 6 45.81 -21.64 -6.60
CA LEU A 6 45.93 -20.63 -7.66
C LEU A 6 44.77 -20.74 -8.67
N ALA A 7 44.39 -21.96 -9.05
CA ALA A 7 43.25 -22.19 -9.94
C ALA A 7 41.92 -21.76 -9.28
N LEU A 8 41.74 -22.05 -7.99
CA LEU A 8 40.57 -21.59 -7.22
C LEU A 8 40.54 -20.08 -7.06
N THR A 9 41.67 -19.43 -6.78
CA THR A 9 41.73 -17.97 -6.65
C THR A 9 41.49 -17.28 -8.00
N LEU A 10 42.07 -17.78 -9.09
CA LEU A 10 41.81 -17.28 -10.45
C LEU A 10 40.35 -17.51 -10.88
N ALA A 11 39.75 -18.66 -10.55
CA ALA A 11 38.34 -18.93 -10.80
C ALA A 11 37.42 -17.99 -10.02
N VAL A 12 37.72 -17.73 -8.74
CA VAL A 12 37.01 -16.73 -7.92
C VAL A 12 37.20 -15.32 -8.49
N LEU A 13 38.40 -14.97 -8.96
CA LEU A 13 38.68 -13.66 -9.55
C LEU A 13 37.93 -13.47 -10.87
N ALA A 14 37.97 -14.45 -11.77
CA ALA A 14 37.24 -14.44 -13.04
C ALA A 14 35.73 -14.38 -12.81
N TRP A 15 35.24 -15.09 -11.79
CA TRP A 15 33.84 -15.03 -11.41
C TRP A 15 33.44 -13.68 -10.81
N LEU A 16 34.28 -13.06 -9.97
CA LEU A 16 34.03 -11.74 -9.41
C LEU A 16 34.10 -10.61 -10.46
N LEU A 17 35.01 -10.70 -11.43
CA LEU A 17 35.30 -9.63 -12.40
C LEU A 17 34.42 -9.68 -13.65
N VAL A 18 34.02 -10.86 -14.13
CA VAL A 18 33.34 -11.00 -15.43
C VAL A 18 31.94 -11.61 -15.28
N ILE A 19 31.84 -12.77 -14.64
CA ILE A 19 30.58 -13.52 -14.57
C ILE A 19 29.62 -12.89 -13.55
N GLY A 20 30.13 -12.39 -12.43
CA GLY A 20 29.37 -11.80 -11.34
C GLY A 20 28.66 -10.52 -11.74
N ASP A 21 29.35 -9.60 -12.43
CA ASP A 21 28.75 -8.35 -12.93
C ASP A 21 27.77 -8.62 -14.07
N HIS A 22 28.11 -9.52 -14.99
CA HIS A 22 27.21 -9.94 -16.06
C HIS A 22 25.91 -10.57 -15.52
N LEU A 23 26.03 -11.47 -14.53
CA LEU A 23 24.88 -12.05 -13.83
C LEU A 23 24.09 -11.01 -13.06
N ARG A 24 24.75 -10.02 -12.43
CA ARG A 24 24.09 -8.95 -11.68
C ARG A 24 23.19 -8.11 -12.58
N GLN A 25 23.64 -7.84 -13.80
CA GLN A 25 22.91 -7.03 -14.78
C GLN A 25 21.78 -7.81 -15.46
N ARG A 26 22.03 -9.05 -15.90
CA ARG A 26 21.05 -9.86 -16.65
C ARG A 26 20.14 -10.75 -15.80
N CYS A 27 20.65 -11.32 -14.71
CA CYS A 27 19.96 -12.31 -13.88
C CYS A 27 20.17 -12.03 -12.39
N PRO A 28 19.65 -10.90 -11.86
CA PRO A 28 19.93 -10.44 -10.50
C PRO A 28 19.56 -11.47 -9.41
N HIS A 29 18.54 -12.31 -9.65
CA HIS A 29 18.18 -13.38 -8.73
C HIS A 29 19.27 -14.46 -8.61
N TRP A 30 19.86 -14.89 -9.73
CA TRP A 30 20.96 -15.86 -9.71
C TRP A 30 22.21 -15.27 -9.08
N HIS A 31 22.53 -14.02 -9.40
CA HIS A 31 23.61 -13.29 -8.74
C HIS A 31 23.41 -13.22 -7.21
N TRP A 32 22.18 -13.00 -6.75
CA TRP A 32 21.86 -13.01 -5.32
C TRP A 32 22.13 -14.39 -4.71
N TYR A 33 21.56 -15.48 -5.23
CA TYR A 33 21.73 -16.80 -4.60
C TYR A 33 23.16 -17.33 -4.66
N LEU A 34 23.88 -17.09 -5.77
CA LEU A 34 25.23 -17.61 -5.95
C LEU A 34 26.29 -16.76 -5.24
N THR A 35 26.10 -15.44 -5.17
CA THR A 35 27.15 -14.49 -4.75
C THR A 35 26.72 -13.64 -3.55
N GLY A 36 25.54 -13.02 -3.64
CA GLY A 36 25.10 -12.01 -2.68
C GLY A 36 24.77 -12.65 -1.33
N TYR A 37 23.97 -13.71 -1.34
CA TYR A 37 23.55 -14.45 -0.17
C TYR A 37 24.72 -15.00 0.65
N PRO A 38 25.67 -15.80 0.11
CA PRO A 38 26.74 -16.37 0.93
C PRO A 38 27.62 -15.30 1.57
N VAL A 39 27.95 -14.23 0.82
CA VAL A 39 28.75 -13.10 1.34
C VAL A 39 28.00 -12.38 2.46
N THR A 40 26.71 -12.08 2.26
CA THR A 40 25.91 -11.38 3.28
C THR A 40 25.64 -12.28 4.49
N ALA A 41 25.37 -13.57 4.31
CA ALA A 41 25.16 -14.51 5.40
C ALA A 41 26.40 -14.61 6.31
N LEU A 42 27.60 -14.69 5.72
CA LEU A 42 28.85 -14.62 6.48
C LEU A 42 28.98 -13.28 7.21
N ARG A 43 28.72 -12.16 6.54
CA ARG A 43 28.77 -10.82 7.15
C ARG A 43 27.82 -10.69 8.34
N VAL A 44 26.60 -11.22 8.23
CA VAL A 44 25.62 -11.26 9.32
C VAL A 44 26.20 -12.02 10.51
N LEU A 45 26.70 -13.25 10.29
CA LEU A 45 27.25 -14.10 11.36
C LEU A 45 28.47 -13.46 12.03
N PHE A 46 29.39 -12.88 11.24
CA PHE A 46 30.61 -12.25 11.78
C PHE A 46 30.36 -10.92 12.49
N THR A 47 29.42 -10.10 12.01
CA THR A 47 29.17 -8.78 12.59
C THR A 47 28.16 -8.80 13.73
N TRP A 48 27.32 -9.85 13.84
CA TRP A 48 26.20 -9.92 14.79
C TRP A 48 26.56 -9.49 16.21
N ARG A 49 27.58 -10.11 16.81
CA ARG A 49 27.98 -9.82 18.20
C ARG A 49 28.35 -8.34 18.38
N ARG A 50 29.09 -7.77 17.44
CA ARG A 50 29.54 -6.37 17.51
C ARG A 50 28.37 -5.41 17.35
N VAL A 51 27.50 -5.64 16.38
CA VAL A 51 26.31 -4.79 16.13
C VAL A 51 25.34 -4.87 17.30
N ALA A 52 25.12 -6.07 17.86
CA ALA A 52 24.26 -6.26 19.02
C ALA A 52 24.77 -5.53 20.27
N ILE A 53 26.08 -5.52 20.52
CA ILE A 53 26.65 -4.79 21.66
C ILE A 53 26.57 -3.27 21.45
N LEU A 54 26.90 -2.77 20.26
CA LEU A 54 26.89 -1.33 19.97
C LEU A 54 25.48 -0.70 19.96
N ASN A 55 24.43 -1.51 19.85
CA ASN A 55 23.04 -1.06 19.87
C ASN A 55 22.31 -1.52 21.14
N ASP A 56 23.04 -1.82 22.22
CA ASP A 56 22.50 -2.18 23.54
C ASP A 56 21.53 -3.38 23.55
N LEU A 57 21.71 -4.31 22.60
CA LEU A 57 20.90 -5.53 22.49
C LEU A 57 21.46 -6.68 23.33
N ALA A 58 22.70 -6.54 23.82
CA ALA A 58 23.35 -7.53 24.66
C ALA A 58 23.04 -7.30 26.14
N VAL A 59 22.84 -8.38 26.90
CA VAL A 59 22.57 -8.30 28.35
C VAL A 59 23.86 -8.61 29.13
N SER A 60 24.12 -7.84 30.18
CA SER A 60 25.14 -8.18 31.18
C SER A 60 24.53 -9.20 32.16
N LYS A 61 25.19 -10.34 32.36
CA LYS A 61 24.80 -11.25 33.44
C LYS A 61 25.21 -10.64 34.77
N HIS A 62 24.35 -10.63 35.79
CA HIS A 62 24.79 -10.29 37.14
C HIS A 62 25.96 -11.20 37.55
N PRO A 63 27.01 -10.66 38.19
CA PRO A 63 28.09 -11.51 38.68
C PRO A 63 27.50 -12.44 39.75
N ALA A 64 27.87 -13.72 39.71
CA ALA A 64 27.71 -14.55 40.90
C ALA A 64 28.56 -13.90 41.99
N ARG A 65 27.92 -13.38 43.04
CA ARG A 65 28.65 -12.98 44.25
C ARG A 65 29.12 -14.27 44.92
N GLY A 66 30.39 -14.60 44.78
CA GLY A 66 31.03 -15.61 45.62
C GLY A 66 31.58 -14.92 46.87
N MET A 67 31.25 -15.43 48.06
CA MET A 67 31.99 -15.10 49.28
C MET A 67 33.24 -15.98 49.35
N LEU A 68 34.40 -15.38 49.57
CA LEU A 68 35.63 -16.08 49.96
C LEU A 68 36.03 -15.51 51.33
N GLY A 69 35.53 -16.13 52.41
CA GLY A 69 35.56 -15.51 53.74
C GLY A 69 34.71 -14.23 53.78
N ASP A 70 35.23 -13.16 54.40
CA ASP A 70 34.56 -11.85 54.56
C ASP A 70 34.80 -10.86 53.39
N LEU A 71 35.51 -11.28 52.34
CA LEU A 71 35.85 -10.42 51.20
C LEU A 71 34.88 -10.62 50.03
N ILE A 72 34.17 -9.55 49.66
CA ILE A 72 33.41 -9.48 48.41
C ILE A 72 34.42 -9.33 47.27
N VAL A 73 34.74 -10.45 46.61
CA VAL A 73 35.60 -10.43 45.42
C VAL A 73 34.81 -9.82 44.25
N LYS A 74 35.20 -8.61 43.85
CA LYS A 74 34.63 -7.91 42.68
C LYS A 74 35.22 -8.55 41.41
N GLY A 75 34.47 -9.45 40.79
CA GLY A 75 34.89 -10.15 39.58
C GLY A 75 35.11 -9.23 38.36
N ASP A 76 35.81 -9.75 37.35
CA ASP A 76 36.16 -9.10 36.09
C ASP A 76 34.98 -8.37 35.40
N PRO A 77 35.26 -7.33 34.59
CA PRO A 77 34.24 -6.63 33.80
C PRO A 77 33.44 -7.61 32.94
N LEU A 78 32.12 -7.61 33.16
CA LEU A 78 31.19 -8.58 32.60
C LEU A 78 31.20 -8.52 31.07
N ARG A 79 31.51 -9.65 30.42
CA ARG A 79 31.40 -9.77 28.96
C ARG A 79 29.91 -9.71 28.57
N PRO A 80 29.47 -8.72 27.78
CA PRO A 80 28.08 -8.64 27.34
C PRO A 80 27.76 -9.86 26.47
N VAL A 81 26.60 -10.48 26.73
CA VAL A 81 26.11 -11.65 25.99
C VAL A 81 25.11 -11.18 24.95
N ALA A 82 25.47 -11.32 23.67
CA ALA A 82 24.57 -11.01 22.56
C ALA A 82 23.45 -12.07 22.46
N PRO A 83 22.26 -11.69 21.95
CA PRO A 83 21.16 -12.62 21.77
C PRO A 83 21.51 -13.71 20.74
N ARG A 84 20.84 -14.87 20.84
CA ARG A 84 21.08 -15.96 19.90
C ARG A 84 20.43 -15.66 18.54
N LEU A 85 21.25 -15.70 17.50
CA LEU A 85 20.87 -15.51 16.11
C LEU A 85 20.75 -16.87 15.41
N SER A 86 19.69 -17.09 14.62
CA SER A 86 19.57 -18.27 13.77
C SER A 86 20.55 -18.21 12.59
N LEU A 87 20.71 -19.33 11.88
CA LEU A 87 21.36 -19.29 10.56
C LEU A 87 20.54 -18.39 9.62
N PRO A 88 21.18 -17.51 8.82
CA PRO A 88 20.51 -16.72 7.81
C PRO A 88 19.84 -17.63 6.79
N ARG A 89 18.57 -17.38 6.48
CA ARG A 89 17.82 -18.12 5.44
C ARG A 89 17.60 -17.21 4.24
N PRO A 90 17.97 -17.62 3.02
CA PRO A 90 17.77 -16.79 1.84
C PRO A 90 16.30 -16.75 1.43
N HIS A 91 15.91 -15.67 0.76
CA HIS A 91 14.72 -15.56 -0.06
C HIS A 91 15.04 -14.71 -1.31
N ARG A 92 14.05 -14.53 -2.20
CA ARG A 92 14.24 -13.93 -3.52
C ARG A 92 14.80 -12.51 -3.54
N LEU A 93 14.59 -11.74 -2.48
CA LEU A 93 14.94 -10.31 -2.37
C LEU A 93 16.01 -10.06 -1.31
N GLY A 94 16.50 -11.10 -0.63
CA GLY A 94 17.32 -10.90 0.55
C GLY A 94 17.44 -12.13 1.43
N LEU A 95 17.61 -11.91 2.73
CA LEU A 95 17.69 -12.97 3.73
C LEU A 95 16.87 -12.62 4.96
N ARG A 96 16.49 -13.65 5.72
CA ARG A 96 15.86 -13.50 7.02
C ARG A 96 16.65 -14.19 8.10
N VAL A 97 16.62 -13.62 9.29
CA VAL A 97 17.25 -14.20 10.47
C VAL A 97 16.33 -14.06 11.66
N VAL A 98 16.31 -15.06 12.51
CA VAL A 98 15.48 -15.09 13.71
C VAL A 98 16.36 -14.88 14.92
N VAL A 99 15.98 -13.94 15.78
CA VAL A 99 16.63 -13.63 17.04
C VAL A 99 15.72 -14.07 18.19
N ARG A 100 16.26 -14.83 19.13
CA ARG A 100 15.58 -15.10 20.41
C ARG A 100 15.98 -14.04 21.41
N LEU A 101 14.99 -13.31 21.90
CA LEU A 101 15.16 -12.25 22.90
C LEU A 101 15.59 -12.82 24.24
N HIS A 102 16.38 -12.07 24.99
CA HIS A 102 16.61 -12.38 26.40
C HIS A 102 15.36 -12.09 27.24
N ALA A 103 15.23 -12.75 28.40
CA ALA A 103 14.14 -12.45 29.33
C ALA A 103 14.14 -10.97 29.69
N GLY A 104 12.96 -10.33 29.63
CA GLY A 104 12.80 -8.89 29.88
C GLY A 104 13.12 -7.97 28.70
N GLN A 105 13.68 -8.47 27.59
CA GLN A 105 13.85 -7.67 26.38
C GLN A 105 12.54 -7.56 25.59
N THR A 106 12.35 -6.41 24.95
CA THR A 106 11.25 -6.14 24.02
C THR A 106 11.78 -6.01 22.58
N PRO A 107 10.90 -6.01 21.56
CA PRO A 107 11.32 -5.77 20.18
C PRO A 107 11.79 -4.34 19.86
N ALA A 108 11.44 -3.35 20.70
CA ALA A 108 11.67 -1.93 20.42
C ALA A 108 13.16 -1.55 20.18
N PRO A 109 14.14 -2.06 20.95
CA PRO A 109 15.56 -1.80 20.67
C PRO A 109 16.00 -2.34 19.30
N TYR A 110 15.43 -3.45 18.84
CA TYR A 110 15.74 -4.03 17.53
C TYR A 110 15.17 -3.19 16.40
N LEU A 111 13.96 -2.63 16.58
CA LEU A 111 13.37 -1.68 15.64
C LEU A 111 14.26 -0.44 15.49
N LYS A 112 14.77 0.10 16.61
CA LYS A 112 15.70 1.24 16.60
C LYS A 112 17.05 0.91 15.93
N ALA A 113 17.51 -0.34 16.02
CA ALA A 113 18.77 -0.81 15.45
C ALA A 113 18.66 -1.23 13.97
N ALA A 114 17.49 -1.13 13.34
CA ALA A 114 17.24 -1.56 11.96
C ALA A 114 18.27 -1.02 10.95
N ASP A 115 18.51 0.29 10.97
CA ASP A 115 19.48 0.93 10.07
C ASP A 115 20.92 0.48 10.33
N ALA A 116 21.28 0.28 11.61
CA ALA A 116 22.59 -0.23 11.97
C ALA A 116 22.81 -1.65 11.40
N PHE A 117 21.77 -2.51 11.41
CA PHE A 117 21.84 -3.81 10.74
C PHE A 117 21.99 -3.66 9.22
N ALA A 118 21.21 -2.77 8.59
CA ALA A 118 21.29 -2.55 7.14
C ALA A 118 22.70 -2.11 6.71
N HIS A 119 23.29 -1.13 7.40
CA HIS A 119 24.65 -0.67 7.15
C HIS A 119 25.70 -1.76 7.43
N ALA A 120 25.61 -2.44 8.58
CA ALA A 120 26.58 -3.48 8.94
C ALA A 120 26.55 -4.67 7.97
N TRP A 121 25.37 -5.00 7.43
CA TRP A 121 25.21 -6.10 6.49
C TRP A 121 25.35 -5.67 5.02
N LYS A 122 25.51 -4.37 4.74
CA LYS A 122 25.46 -3.75 3.40
C LYS A 122 24.22 -4.18 2.62
N MET A 123 23.07 -4.11 3.28
CA MET A 123 21.75 -4.39 2.72
C MET A 123 21.01 -3.07 2.53
N HIS A 124 20.05 -3.05 1.60
CA HIS A 124 19.25 -1.85 1.33
C HIS A 124 18.41 -1.44 2.54
N ALA A 125 17.76 -2.40 3.19
CA ALA A 125 16.96 -2.17 4.39
C ALA A 125 16.89 -3.44 5.25
N VAL A 126 16.63 -3.29 6.55
CA VAL A 126 16.31 -4.39 7.47
C VAL A 126 15.00 -4.09 8.17
N ARG A 127 13.99 -4.93 7.94
CA ARG A 127 12.71 -4.83 8.64
C ARG A 127 12.71 -5.77 9.83
N VAL A 128 12.26 -5.23 10.97
CA VAL A 128 12.17 -5.96 12.24
C VAL A 128 10.69 -6.25 12.50
N THR A 129 10.35 -7.51 12.74
CA THR A 129 8.99 -7.93 13.11
C THR A 129 9.04 -8.86 14.31
N SER A 130 7.96 -8.93 15.09
CA SER A 130 7.85 -9.83 16.25
C SER A 130 6.59 -10.68 16.09
N PRO A 131 6.65 -11.80 15.34
CA PRO A 131 5.47 -12.61 15.07
C PRO A 131 4.91 -13.26 16.35
N GLU A 132 5.79 -13.54 17.32
CA GLU A 132 5.46 -14.13 18.61
C GLU A 132 6.26 -13.45 19.72
N ARG A 133 5.82 -13.61 20.97
CA ARG A 133 6.51 -13.05 22.14
C ARG A 133 7.88 -13.72 22.31
N GLY A 134 8.91 -12.91 22.58
CA GLY A 134 10.28 -13.40 22.80
C GLY A 134 11.08 -13.73 21.52
N VAL A 135 10.50 -13.51 20.34
CA VAL A 135 11.15 -13.76 19.05
C VAL A 135 11.05 -12.54 18.15
N VAL A 136 12.19 -12.14 17.58
CA VAL A 136 12.28 -11.10 16.57
C VAL A 136 12.77 -11.68 15.25
N VAL A 137 12.12 -11.33 14.15
CA VAL A 137 12.54 -11.68 12.80
C VAL A 137 13.11 -10.43 12.12
N LEU A 138 14.37 -10.54 11.70
CA LEU A 138 15.10 -9.52 10.94
C LEU A 138 15.07 -9.95 9.46
N ALA A 139 14.28 -9.26 8.64
CA ALA A 139 14.20 -9.47 7.20
C ALA A 139 15.03 -8.40 6.50
N ALA A 140 16.18 -8.79 5.94
CA ALA A 140 17.10 -7.91 5.25
C ALA A 140 16.89 -7.98 3.73
N THR A 141 16.63 -6.84 3.11
CA THR A 141 16.40 -6.70 1.67
C THR A 141 17.68 -6.22 0.97
N ALA A 142 18.13 -6.92 -0.08
CA ALA A 142 19.42 -6.68 -0.73
C ALA A 142 19.43 -5.46 -1.66
N SER A 143 18.30 -5.17 -2.30
CA SER A 143 18.11 -4.09 -3.27
C SER A 143 16.70 -3.54 -3.16
N ASP A 144 16.51 -2.26 -3.46
CA ASP A 144 15.19 -1.62 -3.44
C ASP A 144 14.19 -2.36 -4.35
N PRO A 145 13.15 -3.02 -3.79
CA PRO A 145 12.15 -3.74 -4.58
C PRO A 145 11.30 -2.80 -5.44
N LEU A 146 11.24 -1.51 -5.09
CA LEU A 146 10.46 -0.51 -5.82
C LEU A 146 11.17 -0.10 -7.11
N GLN A 147 12.50 -0.13 -7.21
CA GLN A 147 13.20 0.25 -8.45
C GLN A 147 12.83 -0.61 -9.64
N ARG A 148 12.69 -1.93 -9.42
CA ARG A 148 12.28 -2.91 -10.42
C ARG A 148 11.16 -3.76 -9.82
N PRO A 149 9.91 -3.26 -9.83
CA PRO A 149 8.79 -4.00 -9.27
C PRO A 149 8.64 -5.29 -10.08
N GLY A 150 8.97 -6.42 -9.45
CA GLY A 150 8.66 -7.73 -10.03
C GLY A 150 7.14 -7.95 -10.01
N LEU A 151 6.68 -9.00 -10.71
CA LEU A 151 5.30 -9.44 -10.59
C LEU A 151 5.08 -10.00 -9.18
N ALA A 152 4.50 -9.20 -8.30
CA ALA A 152 3.94 -9.72 -7.06
C ALA A 152 2.75 -10.64 -7.39
N SER A 153 2.42 -11.53 -6.47
CA SER A 153 1.25 -12.39 -6.57
C SER A 153 0.49 -12.29 -5.26
N ALA A 154 -0.83 -12.23 -5.37
CA ALA A 154 -1.77 -12.30 -4.26
C ALA A 154 -2.90 -13.24 -4.67
N PRO A 155 -3.53 -13.94 -3.71
CA PRO A 155 -4.74 -14.70 -3.99
C PRO A 155 -5.82 -13.78 -4.56
N ALA A 156 -6.60 -14.31 -5.51
CA ALA A 156 -7.76 -13.59 -6.03
C ALA A 156 -8.85 -13.57 -4.96
N THR A 157 -9.16 -12.37 -4.47
CA THR A 157 -10.22 -12.12 -3.50
C THR A 157 -11.20 -11.13 -4.10
N HIS A 158 -12.51 -11.40 -3.97
CA HIS A 158 -13.55 -10.48 -4.46
C HIS A 158 -13.43 -9.12 -3.76
N LEU A 159 -13.52 -8.05 -4.55
CA LEU A 159 -13.28 -6.67 -4.15
C LEU A 159 -11.86 -6.36 -3.67
N ALA A 160 -10.89 -7.22 -3.99
CA ALA A 160 -9.48 -6.94 -3.81
C ALA A 160 -8.77 -6.76 -5.16
N ALA A 161 -7.79 -5.87 -5.20
CA ALA A 161 -7.02 -5.54 -6.38
C ALA A 161 -5.52 -5.56 -6.08
N LEU A 162 -4.75 -6.38 -6.83
CA LEU A 162 -3.30 -6.35 -6.79
C LEU A 162 -2.79 -5.14 -7.60
N VAL A 163 -2.48 -4.06 -6.89
CA VAL A 163 -2.13 -2.78 -7.50
C VAL A 163 -0.63 -2.57 -7.66
N GLY A 164 0.21 -3.29 -6.93
CA GLY A 164 1.63 -2.96 -6.86
C GLY A 164 2.50 -3.92 -6.07
N VAL A 165 3.66 -3.41 -5.68
CA VAL A 165 4.64 -4.07 -4.83
C VAL A 165 4.97 -3.14 -3.65
N LEU A 166 5.05 -3.69 -2.44
CA LEU A 166 5.49 -2.96 -1.24
C LEU A 166 7.03 -2.89 -1.19
N GLU A 167 7.58 -1.96 -0.40
CA GLU A 167 9.04 -1.90 -0.15
C GLU A 167 9.59 -3.15 0.54
N SER A 168 8.71 -3.93 1.18
CA SER A 168 9.01 -5.26 1.72
C SER A 168 9.20 -6.31 0.61
N GLY A 169 8.85 -5.98 -0.63
CA GLY A 169 8.77 -6.90 -1.76
C GLY A 169 7.49 -7.72 -1.84
N GLY A 170 6.57 -7.54 -0.89
CA GLY A 170 5.26 -8.19 -0.88
C GLY A 170 4.29 -7.58 -1.89
N ALA A 171 3.16 -8.25 -2.10
CA ALA A 171 2.05 -7.74 -2.89
C ALA A 171 1.44 -6.49 -2.23
N TRP A 172 1.28 -5.42 -3.00
CA TRP A 172 0.48 -4.28 -2.59
C TRP A 172 -0.96 -4.49 -3.10
N VAL A 173 -1.85 -4.85 -2.18
CA VAL A 173 -3.25 -5.16 -2.46
C VAL A 173 -4.13 -4.08 -1.84
N MET A 174 -5.05 -3.54 -2.64
CA MET A 174 -6.17 -2.74 -2.15
C MET A 174 -7.37 -3.66 -1.98
N ASP A 175 -7.75 -3.94 -0.73
CA ASP A 175 -8.91 -4.77 -0.39
C ASP A 175 -10.05 -3.87 0.10
N LEU A 176 -11.11 -3.75 -0.70
CA LEU A 176 -12.25 -2.90 -0.40
C LEU A 176 -13.21 -3.52 0.63
N ARG A 177 -13.10 -4.83 0.92
CA ARG A 177 -13.84 -5.46 2.02
C ARG A 177 -13.21 -5.12 3.37
N LEU A 178 -11.87 -5.05 3.41
CA LEU A 178 -11.13 -4.68 4.61
C LEU A 178 -11.11 -3.17 4.84
N VAL A 179 -10.86 -2.39 3.78
CA VAL A 179 -10.81 -0.93 3.82
C VAL A 179 -11.77 -0.38 2.76
N PRO A 180 -13.00 -0.01 3.13
CA PRO A 180 -14.07 0.25 2.16
C PRO A 180 -13.90 1.54 1.38
N HIS A 181 -13.19 2.52 1.94
CA HIS A 181 -13.06 3.84 1.35
C HIS A 181 -11.60 4.32 1.37
N TRP A 182 -11.12 4.84 0.25
CA TRP A 182 -9.73 5.20 0.01
C TRP A 182 -9.58 6.64 -0.46
N LEU A 183 -8.51 7.30 0.01
CA LEU A 183 -8.01 8.57 -0.49
C LEU A 183 -6.65 8.35 -1.17
N ILE A 184 -6.52 8.80 -2.42
CA ILE A 184 -5.31 8.75 -3.22
C ILE A 184 -4.89 10.17 -3.59
N ALA A 185 -3.84 10.67 -2.95
CA ALA A 185 -3.24 11.96 -3.28
C ALA A 185 -2.03 11.79 -4.21
N GLY A 186 -1.83 12.71 -5.15
CA GLY A 186 -0.63 12.71 -5.98
C GLY A 186 -0.63 13.74 -7.09
N ALA A 187 0.52 14.38 -7.29
CA ALA A 187 0.74 15.35 -8.36
C ALA A 187 0.61 14.73 -9.77
N THR A 188 0.60 15.58 -10.79
CA THR A 188 0.67 15.13 -12.18
C THR A 188 1.93 14.26 -12.42
N ARG A 189 1.75 13.19 -13.19
CA ARG A 189 2.81 12.20 -13.52
C ARG A 189 3.48 11.54 -12.28
N SER A 190 2.84 11.55 -11.11
CA SER A 190 3.35 10.91 -9.89
C SER A 190 3.07 9.40 -9.83
N GLY A 191 2.03 8.92 -10.54
CA GLY A 191 1.57 7.53 -10.50
C GLY A 191 0.09 7.36 -10.11
N LYS A 192 -0.60 8.44 -9.71
CA LYS A 192 -2.03 8.44 -9.35
C LYS A 192 -2.93 7.77 -10.41
N SER A 193 -2.94 8.28 -11.65
CA SER A 193 -3.80 7.74 -12.72
C SER A 193 -3.47 6.29 -13.04
N THR A 194 -2.18 5.93 -13.00
CA THR A 194 -1.72 4.55 -13.19
C THR A 194 -2.24 3.60 -12.10
N LEU A 195 -2.26 4.06 -10.84
CA LEU A 195 -2.81 3.29 -9.72
C LEU A 195 -4.32 3.07 -9.89
N LEU A 196 -5.08 4.11 -10.26
CA LEU A 196 -6.51 3.99 -10.55
C LEU A 196 -6.80 3.05 -11.73
N ALA A 197 -6.05 3.19 -12.83
CA ALA A 197 -6.17 2.30 -13.98
C ALA A 197 -5.87 0.85 -13.59
N ARG A 198 -4.85 0.63 -12.75
CA ARG A 198 -4.53 -0.72 -12.26
C ARG A 198 -5.63 -1.29 -11.37
N LEU A 199 -6.18 -0.48 -10.47
CA LEU A 199 -7.32 -0.85 -9.62
C LEU A 199 -8.51 -1.30 -10.49
N ILE A 200 -8.91 -0.47 -11.46
CA ILE A 200 -10.03 -0.79 -12.37
C ILE A 200 -9.75 -2.05 -13.16
N THR A 201 -8.53 -2.21 -13.69
CA THR A 201 -8.12 -3.40 -14.45
C THR A 201 -8.24 -4.69 -13.62
N GLN A 202 -7.93 -4.63 -12.32
CA GLN A 202 -8.04 -5.78 -11.41
C GLN A 202 -9.48 -6.05 -10.94
N LEU A 203 -10.33 -5.02 -10.89
CA LEU A 203 -11.75 -5.14 -10.54
C LEU A 203 -12.62 -5.50 -11.75
N ALA A 204 -12.23 -5.15 -12.97
CA ALA A 204 -12.95 -5.43 -14.21
C ALA A 204 -13.39 -6.90 -14.40
N PRO A 205 -12.56 -7.92 -14.12
CA PRO A 205 -12.99 -9.32 -14.23
C PRO A 205 -13.93 -9.80 -13.12
N GLN A 206 -14.20 -8.96 -12.11
CA GLN A 206 -15.00 -9.34 -10.94
C GLN A 206 -16.47 -8.92 -11.13
N ASP A 207 -17.37 -9.57 -10.38
CA ASP A 207 -18.79 -9.18 -10.31
C ASP A 207 -18.95 -7.94 -9.43
N VAL A 208 -18.80 -6.78 -10.04
CA VAL A 208 -18.78 -5.47 -9.39
C VAL A 208 -19.24 -4.38 -10.36
N ALA A 209 -20.08 -3.47 -9.88
CA ALA A 209 -20.46 -2.27 -10.61
C ALA A 209 -19.41 -1.19 -10.40
N LEU A 210 -18.85 -0.67 -11.49
CA LEU A 210 -17.82 0.37 -11.44
C LEU A 210 -18.41 1.69 -11.91
N VAL A 211 -18.39 2.70 -11.06
CA VAL A 211 -18.91 4.04 -11.37
C VAL A 211 -17.75 5.02 -11.42
N GLY A 212 -17.53 5.66 -12.56
CA GLY A 212 -16.47 6.64 -12.76
C GLY A 212 -16.97 8.07 -12.68
N ILE A 213 -16.30 8.91 -11.89
CA ILE A 213 -16.50 10.36 -11.83
C ILE A 213 -15.21 11.04 -12.29
N ASP A 214 -15.23 11.56 -13.52
CA ASP A 214 -14.09 12.22 -14.17
C ASP A 214 -14.54 13.56 -14.75
N CYS A 215 -14.62 14.57 -13.88
CA CYS A 215 -15.01 15.92 -14.27
C CYS A 215 -13.94 16.69 -15.07
N LYS A 216 -12.87 16.01 -15.52
CA LYS A 216 -11.84 16.54 -16.43
C LYS A 216 -12.08 16.09 -17.87
N GLY A 217 -13.35 15.95 -18.26
CA GLY A 217 -13.76 15.56 -19.61
C GLY A 217 -13.61 14.07 -19.91
N GLY A 218 -13.48 13.20 -18.89
CA GLY A 218 -13.47 11.75 -19.08
C GLY A 218 -12.19 11.17 -19.68
N MET A 219 -11.07 11.91 -19.69
CA MET A 219 -9.84 11.48 -20.38
C MET A 219 -9.17 10.27 -19.74
N GLU A 220 -9.29 10.12 -18.42
CA GLU A 220 -8.61 9.05 -17.67
C GLU A 220 -9.53 7.84 -17.51
N LEU A 221 -10.74 8.07 -16.96
CA LEU A 221 -11.70 6.98 -16.71
C LEU A 221 -12.43 6.53 -17.98
N GLY A 222 -12.49 7.38 -19.03
CA GLY A 222 -13.12 7.04 -20.31
C GLY A 222 -12.45 5.87 -21.03
N LEU A 223 -11.18 5.55 -20.70
CA LEU A 223 -10.52 4.33 -21.18
C LEU A 223 -11.25 3.04 -20.78
N PHE A 224 -12.04 3.11 -19.71
CA PHE A 224 -12.81 2.00 -19.16
C PHE A 224 -14.31 2.10 -19.42
N ALA A 225 -14.77 3.06 -20.23
CA ALA A 225 -16.20 3.37 -20.38
C ALA A 225 -17.08 2.14 -20.65
N ARG A 226 -16.62 1.17 -21.45
CA ARG A 226 -17.37 -0.07 -21.75
C ARG A 226 -17.53 -1.02 -20.55
N ARG A 227 -16.69 -0.89 -19.53
CA ARG A 227 -16.75 -1.67 -18.28
C ARG A 227 -17.43 -0.90 -17.13
N LEU A 228 -17.56 0.41 -17.24
CA LEU A 228 -18.20 1.24 -16.21
C LEU A 228 -19.73 1.14 -16.33
N SER A 229 -20.40 0.93 -15.20
CA SER A 229 -21.86 1.00 -15.10
C SER A 229 -22.37 2.44 -15.25
N ALA A 230 -21.53 3.43 -14.96
CA ALA A 230 -21.79 4.84 -15.26
C ALA A 230 -20.46 5.61 -15.34
N LEU A 231 -20.40 6.61 -16.22
CA LEU A 231 -19.29 7.56 -16.30
C LEU A 231 -19.85 8.98 -16.35
N THR A 232 -19.48 9.80 -15.37
CA THR A 232 -19.88 11.21 -15.31
C THR A 232 -18.72 12.12 -15.68
N THR A 233 -18.99 13.14 -16.50
CA THR A 233 -17.97 14.04 -17.06
C THR A 233 -18.07 15.47 -16.56
N CYS A 234 -19.12 15.80 -15.80
CA CYS A 234 -19.29 17.07 -15.13
C CYS A 234 -19.93 16.90 -13.74
N ARG A 235 -19.87 17.93 -12.92
CA ARG A 235 -20.39 17.90 -11.54
C ARG A 235 -21.88 17.63 -11.47
N ARG A 236 -22.66 18.23 -12.38
CA ARG A 236 -24.11 18.02 -12.46
C ARG A 236 -24.49 16.56 -12.67
N GLU A 237 -23.83 15.87 -13.61
CA GLU A 237 -23.97 14.43 -13.81
C GLU A 237 -23.56 13.64 -12.56
N ALA A 238 -22.44 14.01 -11.92
CA ALA A 238 -21.98 13.38 -10.69
C ALA A 238 -23.01 13.49 -9.55
N VAL A 239 -23.64 14.65 -9.37
CA VAL A 239 -24.72 14.85 -8.37
C VAL A 239 -25.90 13.93 -8.63
N ALA A 240 -26.34 13.79 -9.89
CA ALA A 240 -27.46 12.92 -10.25
C ALA A 240 -27.14 11.44 -9.98
N VAL A 241 -25.96 10.96 -10.41
CA VAL A 241 -25.52 9.57 -10.18
C VAL A 241 -25.34 9.28 -8.69
N LEU A 242 -24.70 10.19 -7.94
CA LEU A 242 -24.55 10.05 -6.49
C LEU A 242 -25.91 10.07 -5.76
N GLY A 243 -26.87 10.85 -6.26
CA GLY A 243 -28.25 10.87 -5.76
C GLY A 243 -28.95 9.52 -5.97
N ALA A 244 -28.82 8.93 -7.15
CA ALA A 244 -29.35 7.59 -7.45
C ALA A 244 -28.69 6.50 -6.58
N LEU A 245 -27.37 6.58 -6.37
CA LEU A 245 -26.66 5.68 -5.44
C LEU A 245 -27.13 5.85 -3.99
N ALA A 246 -27.46 7.06 -3.56
CA ALA A 246 -28.00 7.29 -2.22
C ALA A 246 -29.41 6.69 -2.03
N ILE A 247 -30.20 6.59 -3.11
CA ILE A 247 -31.49 5.89 -3.13
C ILE A 247 -31.25 4.38 -3.03
N GLU A 248 -30.42 3.81 -3.91
CA GLU A 248 -30.03 2.40 -3.89
C GLU A 248 -29.48 1.99 -2.51
N MET A 249 -28.68 2.84 -1.87
CA MET A 249 -28.15 2.61 -0.54
C MET A 249 -29.27 2.47 0.51
N ARG A 250 -30.31 3.30 0.43
CA ARG A 250 -31.47 3.21 1.31
C ARG A 250 -32.25 1.93 1.05
N ASP A 251 -32.45 1.55 -0.21
CA ASP A 251 -33.20 0.36 -0.57
C ASP A 251 -32.51 -0.91 -0.04
N ARG A 252 -31.18 -1.01 -0.21
CA ARG A 252 -30.36 -2.09 0.39
C ARG A 252 -30.44 -2.12 1.92
N MET A 253 -30.54 -0.95 2.55
CA MET A 253 -30.69 -0.86 4.01
C MET A 253 -32.03 -1.43 4.47
N ASP A 254 -33.11 -1.15 3.73
CA ASP A 254 -34.44 -1.68 4.00
C ASP A 254 -34.52 -3.19 3.75
N GLU A 255 -33.84 -3.70 2.72
CA GLU A 255 -33.68 -5.15 2.49
C GLU A 255 -32.96 -5.84 3.66
N CYS A 256 -31.84 -5.28 4.12
CA CYS A 256 -31.10 -5.81 5.27
C CYS A 256 -31.96 -5.82 6.54
N ARG A 257 -32.71 -4.73 6.78
CA ARG A 257 -33.62 -4.62 7.92
C ARG A 257 -34.74 -5.66 7.84
N THR A 258 -35.31 -5.88 6.66
CA THR A 258 -36.37 -6.88 6.45
C THR A 258 -35.86 -8.30 6.69
N ALA A 259 -34.62 -8.59 6.27
CA ALA A 259 -33.96 -9.86 6.52
C ALA A 259 -33.39 -10.02 7.95
N GLY A 260 -33.42 -8.96 8.78
CA GLY A 260 -32.90 -8.98 10.14
C GLY A 260 -31.36 -9.04 10.23
N VAL A 261 -30.65 -8.64 9.17
CA VAL A 261 -29.18 -8.66 9.09
C VAL A 261 -28.59 -7.26 9.12
N ARG A 262 -27.29 -7.14 9.44
CA ARG A 262 -26.63 -5.83 9.56
C ARG A 262 -26.00 -5.35 8.26
N SER A 263 -25.91 -6.24 7.27
CA SER A 263 -25.16 -5.97 6.05
C SER A 263 -25.63 -6.83 4.89
N VAL A 264 -25.49 -6.31 3.66
CA VAL A 264 -25.75 -7.06 2.41
C VAL A 264 -24.86 -8.31 2.30
N TRP A 265 -23.73 -8.33 2.99
CA TRP A 265 -22.81 -9.47 3.02
C TRP A 265 -23.36 -10.68 3.77
N GLU A 266 -24.33 -10.46 4.67
CA GLU A 266 -25.03 -11.51 5.42
C GLU A 266 -26.27 -12.01 4.69
N LEU A 267 -26.70 -11.32 3.62
CA LEU A 267 -27.79 -11.80 2.78
C LEU A 267 -27.39 -13.08 2.03
N PRO A 268 -28.35 -13.98 1.75
CA PRO A 268 -28.14 -15.11 0.86
C PRO A 268 -27.58 -14.66 -0.49
N ASP A 269 -26.68 -15.44 -1.09
CA ASP A 269 -25.99 -15.05 -2.34
C ASP A 269 -26.94 -14.64 -3.47
N LYS A 270 -28.11 -15.28 -3.57
CA LYS A 270 -29.14 -14.96 -4.59
C LYS A 270 -29.84 -13.61 -4.39
N LEU A 271 -29.81 -13.09 -3.17
CA LEU A 271 -30.42 -11.81 -2.79
C LEU A 271 -29.35 -10.73 -2.58
N ARG A 272 -28.07 -11.08 -2.62
CA ARG A 272 -27.00 -10.12 -2.37
C ARG A 272 -26.90 -9.18 -3.58
N PRO A 273 -27.08 -7.86 -3.40
CA PRO A 273 -26.91 -6.91 -4.48
C PRO A 273 -25.45 -6.84 -4.92
N VAL A 274 -25.23 -6.58 -6.21
CA VAL A 274 -23.88 -6.42 -6.76
C VAL A 274 -23.19 -5.24 -6.05
N PRO A 275 -21.95 -5.39 -5.56
CA PRO A 275 -21.24 -4.30 -4.93
C PRO A 275 -20.92 -3.18 -5.91
N VAL A 276 -20.93 -1.94 -5.43
CA VAL A 276 -20.65 -0.75 -6.23
C VAL A 276 -19.32 -0.15 -5.76
N VAL A 277 -18.42 0.15 -6.69
CA VAL A 277 -17.18 0.89 -6.41
C VAL A 277 -17.23 2.20 -7.18
N VAL A 278 -17.37 3.30 -6.44
CA VAL A 278 -17.35 4.66 -6.98
C VAL A 278 -15.91 5.17 -7.00
N ILE A 279 -15.44 5.60 -8.17
CA ILE A 279 -14.08 6.05 -8.39
C ILE A 279 -14.11 7.51 -8.85
N VAL A 280 -13.54 8.40 -8.06
CA VAL A 280 -13.42 9.83 -8.36
C VAL A 280 -11.98 10.12 -8.76
N ASP A 281 -11.72 10.57 -10.00
CA ASP A 281 -10.34 10.84 -10.44
C ASP A 281 -9.76 12.13 -9.84
N GLU A 282 -10.57 13.19 -9.75
CA GLU A 282 -10.15 14.47 -9.19
C GLU A 282 -11.23 15.04 -8.25
N LEU A 283 -10.97 14.91 -6.95
CA LEU A 283 -11.87 15.42 -5.91
C LEU A 283 -12.07 16.94 -5.99
N ALA A 284 -11.02 17.70 -6.31
CA ALA A 284 -11.10 19.16 -6.35
C ALA A 284 -12.18 19.67 -7.31
N GLU A 285 -12.38 19.00 -8.45
CA GLU A 285 -13.41 19.39 -9.44
C GLU A 285 -14.85 19.23 -8.92
N LEU A 286 -15.05 18.45 -7.85
CA LEU A 286 -16.36 18.31 -7.20
C LEU A 286 -16.63 19.39 -6.15
N TYR A 287 -15.58 20.07 -5.68
CA TYR A 287 -15.62 21.06 -4.59
C TYR A 287 -15.33 22.50 -5.03
N LEU A 288 -14.80 22.70 -6.24
CA LEU A 288 -14.48 24.04 -6.76
C LEU A 288 -15.73 24.76 -7.29
N SER A 289 -16.24 25.76 -6.58
CA SER A 289 -17.35 26.58 -7.08
C SER A 289 -16.86 27.78 -7.90
N ASP A 290 -17.55 28.09 -9.00
CA ASP A 290 -17.35 29.32 -9.78
C ASP A 290 -18.01 30.56 -9.14
N GLY A 291 -18.64 30.39 -7.98
CA GLY A 291 -19.32 31.44 -7.23
C GLY A 291 -20.80 31.63 -7.59
N THR A 292 -21.31 30.96 -8.64
CA THR A 292 -22.74 30.99 -8.98
C THR A 292 -23.56 30.24 -7.93
N ARG A 293 -24.83 30.63 -7.77
CA ARG A 293 -25.73 29.97 -6.81
C ARG A 293 -25.94 28.49 -7.14
N GLU A 294 -26.04 28.17 -8.42
CA GLU A 294 -26.20 26.80 -8.93
C GLU A 294 -24.95 25.96 -8.62
N SER A 295 -23.75 26.44 -8.98
CA SER A 295 -22.50 25.74 -8.69
C SER A 295 -22.29 25.49 -7.19
N ARG A 296 -22.68 26.44 -6.33
CA ARG A 296 -22.62 26.28 -4.86
C ARG A 296 -23.58 25.18 -4.38
N ALA A 297 -24.81 25.18 -4.88
CA ALA A 297 -25.79 24.16 -4.55
C ALA A 297 -25.33 22.75 -5.00
N GLU A 298 -24.79 22.62 -6.22
CA GLU A 298 -24.22 21.37 -6.71
C GLU A 298 -23.05 20.89 -5.85
N THR A 299 -22.17 21.81 -5.46
CA THR A 299 -21.00 21.50 -4.60
C THR A 299 -21.43 20.98 -3.23
N GLU A 300 -22.39 21.64 -2.60
CA GLU A 300 -22.94 21.24 -1.31
C GLU A 300 -23.64 19.88 -1.37
N GLN A 301 -24.46 19.66 -2.41
CA GLN A 301 -25.13 18.39 -2.66
C GLN A 301 -24.13 17.26 -2.90
N CYS A 302 -23.13 17.48 -3.77
CA CYS A 302 -22.09 16.50 -4.06
C CYS A 302 -21.31 16.12 -2.80
N SER A 303 -20.87 17.12 -2.02
CA SER A 303 -20.18 16.89 -0.75
C SER A 303 -21.02 16.07 0.23
N THR A 304 -22.31 16.38 0.35
CA THR A 304 -23.24 15.69 1.25
C THR A 304 -23.41 14.23 0.83
N LEU A 305 -23.61 13.97 -0.47
CA LEU A 305 -23.81 12.63 -1.01
C LEU A 305 -22.55 11.76 -0.88
N LEU A 306 -21.37 12.30 -1.20
CA LEU A 306 -20.09 11.60 -1.01
C LEU A 306 -19.86 11.24 0.46
N LEU A 307 -20.09 12.19 1.37
CA LEU A 307 -19.94 11.96 2.80
C LEU A 307 -20.89 10.86 3.28
N ARG A 308 -22.16 10.90 2.85
CA ARG A 308 -23.15 9.89 3.23
C ARG A 308 -22.78 8.50 2.72
N LEU A 309 -22.30 8.40 1.48
CA LEU A 309 -21.82 7.13 0.92
C LEU A 309 -20.63 6.60 1.71
N ALA A 310 -19.67 7.45 2.07
CA ALA A 310 -18.51 7.04 2.87
C ALA A 310 -18.87 6.63 4.31
N GLN A 311 -19.95 7.18 4.89
CA GLN A 311 -20.40 6.85 6.24
C GLN A 311 -21.22 5.56 6.33
N LEU A 312 -22.06 5.29 5.33
CA LEU A 312 -23.05 4.20 5.39
C LEU A 312 -22.78 3.08 4.38
N GLY A 313 -21.98 3.32 3.35
CA GLY A 313 -21.85 2.45 2.18
C GLY A 313 -21.21 1.10 2.45
N ALA A 314 -20.23 1.02 3.36
CA ALA A 314 -19.43 -0.19 3.57
C ALA A 314 -20.27 -1.46 3.87
N ALA A 315 -21.25 -1.34 4.77
CA ALA A 315 -22.15 -2.45 5.14
C ALA A 315 -23.18 -2.76 4.02
N LEU A 316 -23.36 -1.84 3.08
CA LEU A 316 -24.35 -1.91 1.99
C LEU A 316 -23.69 -2.26 0.65
N GLY A 317 -22.40 -2.62 0.68
CA GLY A 317 -21.64 -3.01 -0.50
C GLY A 317 -21.31 -1.86 -1.43
N MET A 318 -21.24 -0.63 -0.91
CA MET A 318 -20.81 0.56 -1.65
C MET A 318 -19.46 1.03 -1.14
N HIS A 319 -18.51 1.14 -2.06
CA HIS A 319 -17.11 1.48 -1.79
C HIS A 319 -16.74 2.76 -2.52
N LEU A 320 -15.80 3.52 -1.98
CA LEU A 320 -15.43 4.83 -2.50
C LEU A 320 -13.92 4.95 -2.64
N VAL A 321 -13.43 5.21 -3.83
CA VAL A 321 -12.02 5.49 -4.08
C VAL A 321 -11.92 6.90 -4.64
N VAL A 322 -11.41 7.81 -3.82
CA VAL A 322 -11.28 9.22 -4.15
C VAL A 322 -9.83 9.53 -4.45
N ALA A 323 -9.57 10.13 -5.60
CA ALA A 323 -8.25 10.60 -5.96
C ALA A 323 -8.23 12.13 -6.15
N GLY A 324 -7.07 12.73 -5.96
CA GLY A 324 -6.91 14.16 -6.21
C GLY A 324 -5.44 14.59 -6.30
N GLN A 325 -5.19 15.60 -7.13
CA GLN A 325 -3.87 16.23 -7.24
C GLN A 325 -3.66 17.27 -6.15
N ARG A 326 -4.74 17.96 -5.77
CA ARG A 326 -4.80 18.92 -4.68
C ARG A 326 -5.90 18.48 -3.74
N VAL A 327 -5.52 18.04 -2.55
CA VAL A 327 -6.45 17.64 -1.50
C VAL A 327 -6.07 18.43 -0.27
N GLY A 328 -6.65 19.61 -0.10
CA GLY A 328 -6.35 20.48 1.03
C GLY A 328 -7.61 21.01 1.68
N SER A 329 -7.46 21.53 2.90
CA SER A 329 -8.55 22.16 3.66
C SER A 329 -9.11 23.41 2.99
N ASP A 330 -8.39 23.97 2.02
CA ASP A 330 -8.80 25.08 1.17
C ASP A 330 -9.99 24.76 0.25
N LEU A 331 -10.26 23.48 0.00
CA LEU A 331 -11.46 23.02 -0.70
C LEU A 331 -12.73 23.04 0.18
N GLY A 332 -12.60 23.40 1.46
CA GLY A 332 -13.70 23.55 2.40
C GLY A 332 -13.84 22.40 3.41
N SER A 333 -14.71 22.60 4.39
CA SER A 333 -14.93 21.65 5.51
C SER A 333 -15.49 20.30 5.05
N GLY A 334 -16.22 20.27 3.94
CA GLY A 334 -16.76 19.04 3.36
C GLY A 334 -15.69 18.03 2.95
N VAL A 335 -14.57 18.50 2.37
CA VAL A 335 -13.43 17.62 2.02
C VAL A 335 -12.79 17.05 3.27
N THR A 336 -12.60 17.86 4.32
CA THR A 336 -12.04 17.40 5.60
C THR A 336 -12.92 16.36 6.27
N ALA A 337 -14.25 16.56 6.25
CA ALA A 337 -15.22 15.61 6.79
C ALA A 337 -15.24 14.30 6.00
N LEU A 338 -15.24 14.38 4.66
CA LEU A 338 -15.18 13.20 3.79
C LEU A 338 -13.89 12.43 4.04
N ARG A 339 -12.74 13.13 4.03
CA ARG A 339 -11.41 12.57 4.30
C ARG A 339 -11.44 11.72 5.57
N ALA A 340 -12.02 12.21 6.67
CA ALA A 340 -12.09 11.46 7.94
C ALA A 340 -12.79 10.08 7.82
N GLN A 341 -13.61 9.84 6.79
CA GLN A 341 -14.27 8.56 6.53
C GLN A 341 -13.47 7.63 5.60
N LEU A 342 -12.42 8.12 4.93
CA LEU A 342 -11.61 7.31 4.00
C LEU A 342 -10.43 6.69 4.75
N GLY A 343 -10.62 5.50 5.31
CA GLY A 343 -9.59 4.82 6.12
C GLY A 343 -8.32 4.46 5.34
N GLY A 344 -8.44 4.13 4.06
CA GLY A 344 -7.30 3.82 3.21
C GLY A 344 -6.62 5.09 2.72
N ARG A 345 -5.30 5.24 2.95
CA ARG A 345 -4.54 6.40 2.47
C ARG A 345 -3.40 5.97 1.59
N ILE A 346 -3.29 6.66 0.45
CA ILE A 346 -2.18 6.53 -0.48
C ILE A 346 -1.75 7.95 -0.87
N CYS A 347 -0.47 8.26 -0.73
CA CYS A 347 0.11 9.53 -1.12
C CYS A 347 1.30 9.26 -2.03
N HIS A 348 1.12 9.51 -3.33
CA HIS A 348 2.23 9.63 -4.27
C HIS A 348 2.98 10.95 -4.04
N ARG A 349 4.02 11.20 -4.83
CA ARG A 349 4.68 12.51 -4.86
C ARG A 349 3.64 13.62 -5.03
N VAL A 350 3.67 14.62 -4.15
CA VAL A 350 2.86 15.84 -4.21
C VAL A 350 3.75 17.07 -4.43
N HIS A 351 3.15 18.19 -4.84
CA HIS A 351 3.88 19.45 -5.00
C HIS A 351 3.90 20.28 -3.72
N ASP A 352 2.79 20.27 -2.98
CA ASP A 352 2.60 21.06 -1.77
C ASP A 352 2.59 20.19 -0.51
N PRO A 353 3.18 20.65 0.60
CA PRO A 353 3.14 19.96 1.88
C PRO A 353 1.72 19.74 2.42
N GLY A 354 0.80 20.66 2.13
CA GLY A 354 -0.59 20.63 2.62
C GLY A 354 -1.35 19.40 2.15
N THR A 355 -1.18 18.99 0.90
CA THR A 355 -1.81 17.79 0.34
C THR A 355 -1.27 16.51 0.99
N ALA A 356 0.03 16.43 1.27
CA ALA A 356 0.59 15.30 2.01
C ALA A 356 0.08 15.25 3.46
N GLU A 357 -0.01 16.41 4.11
CA GLU A 357 -0.55 16.54 5.47
C GLU A 357 -2.03 16.14 5.53
N MET A 358 -2.84 16.54 4.56
CA MET A 358 -4.24 16.13 4.45
C MET A 358 -4.37 14.62 4.24
N ALA A 359 -3.50 14.03 3.41
CA ALA A 359 -3.56 12.61 3.08
C ALA A 359 -3.08 11.70 4.22
N LEU A 360 -2.04 12.08 4.96
CA LEU A 360 -1.32 11.19 5.90
C LEU A 360 -1.11 11.77 7.31
N GLY A 361 -1.36 13.06 7.53
CA GLY A 361 -0.93 13.79 8.72
C GLY A 361 -1.59 13.38 10.03
N ASP A 362 -2.82 12.87 9.97
CA ASP A 362 -3.52 12.30 11.12
C ASP A 362 -3.11 10.87 11.44
N LEU A 363 -2.41 10.19 10.52
CA LEU A 363 -1.95 8.82 10.70
C LEU A 363 -0.51 8.78 11.23
N ASN A 364 0.41 9.45 10.53
CA ASN A 364 1.83 9.42 10.90
C ASN A 364 2.60 10.59 10.26
N LYS A 365 3.31 11.37 11.08
CA LYS A 365 4.10 12.52 10.61
C LYS A 365 5.33 12.13 9.80
N ASP A 366 5.96 10.99 10.10
CA ASP A 366 7.08 10.48 9.31
C ASP A 366 6.61 10.07 7.91
N ALA A 367 5.40 9.52 7.79
CA ALA A 367 4.80 9.19 6.49
C ALA A 367 4.61 10.42 5.60
N VAL A 368 4.24 11.58 6.19
CA VAL A 368 4.14 12.87 5.48
C VAL A 368 5.49 13.28 4.93
N ALA A 369 6.54 13.27 5.77
CA ALA A 369 7.89 13.63 5.36
C ALA A 369 8.42 12.72 4.24
N VAL A 370 8.15 11.41 4.33
CA VAL A 370 8.55 10.44 3.32
C VAL A 370 7.82 10.68 2.00
N ALA A 371 6.51 10.96 2.03
CA ALA A 371 5.75 11.28 0.82
C ALA A 371 6.27 12.54 0.11
N GLN A 372 6.70 13.55 0.88
CA GLN A 372 7.31 14.78 0.36
C GLN A 372 8.73 14.56 -0.20
N SER A 373 9.43 13.52 0.25
CA SER A 373 10.76 13.16 -0.24
C SER A 373 10.76 12.35 -1.55
N ILE A 374 9.60 11.88 -2.00
CA ILE A 374 9.49 11.11 -3.25
C ILE A 374 9.90 11.99 -4.42
N THR A 375 10.86 11.53 -5.21
CA THR A 375 11.44 12.31 -6.32
C THR A 375 10.62 12.16 -7.63
N PRO A 376 10.76 13.08 -8.59
CA PRO A 376 10.11 12.97 -9.91
C PRO A 376 10.45 11.71 -10.71
N ASP A 377 11.62 11.10 -10.46
CA ASP A 377 12.06 9.89 -11.14
C ASP A 377 11.43 8.62 -10.54
N GLU A 378 10.90 8.69 -9.32
CA GLU A 378 10.23 7.61 -8.61
C GLU A 378 8.74 7.49 -8.98
N LYS A 379 8.43 7.51 -10.29
CA LYS A 379 7.06 7.39 -10.78
C LYS A 379 6.39 6.10 -10.29
N GLY A 380 5.14 6.20 -9.85
CA GLY A 380 4.38 5.09 -9.29
C GLY A 380 4.69 4.80 -7.82
N VAL A 381 5.75 5.38 -7.24
CA VAL A 381 6.03 5.23 -5.81
C VAL A 381 5.03 6.05 -5.00
N ALA A 382 4.55 5.48 -3.91
CA ALA A 382 3.67 6.11 -2.94
C ALA A 382 4.02 5.67 -1.52
N VAL A 383 3.59 6.46 -0.55
CA VAL A 383 3.41 6.03 0.83
C VAL A 383 1.96 5.59 1.01
N CYS A 384 1.75 4.44 1.63
CA CYS A 384 0.42 3.91 1.89
C CYS A 384 0.27 3.40 3.31
N THR A 385 -0.96 3.39 3.81
CA THR A 385 -1.32 2.74 5.07
C THR A 385 -1.14 1.23 4.97
N GLY A 386 -0.41 0.67 5.93
CA GLY A 386 -0.24 -0.76 6.09
C GLY A 386 -1.43 -1.39 6.85
N PRO A 387 -1.65 -2.71 6.68
CA PRO A 387 -2.75 -3.42 7.35
C PRO A 387 -2.64 -3.43 8.89
N ASP A 388 -1.44 -3.23 9.44
CA ASP A 388 -1.19 -3.22 10.89
C ASP A 388 -1.31 -1.81 11.52
N GLY A 389 -1.91 -0.85 10.82
CA GLY A 389 -2.00 0.55 11.26
C GLY A 389 -0.70 1.35 11.11
N GLY A 390 0.38 0.74 10.61
CA GLY A 390 1.60 1.41 10.21
C GLY A 390 1.51 2.01 8.80
N TRP A 391 2.66 2.38 8.23
CA TRP A 391 2.77 2.82 6.84
C TRP A 391 3.90 2.08 6.12
N SER A 392 3.85 2.03 4.80
CA SER A 392 4.87 1.42 3.95
C SER A 392 5.01 2.22 2.66
N ARG A 393 6.22 2.28 2.11
CA ARG A 393 6.36 2.67 0.70
C ARG A 393 5.92 1.52 -0.19
N ALA A 394 5.41 1.86 -1.36
CA ALA A 394 4.96 0.92 -2.38
C ALA A 394 5.11 1.52 -3.76
N ARG A 395 5.11 0.69 -4.81
CA ARG A 395 5.08 1.14 -6.20
C ARG A 395 3.93 0.46 -6.95
N SER A 396 3.11 1.24 -7.63
CA SER A 396 2.02 0.72 -8.46
C SER A 396 2.57 0.06 -9.74
N HIS A 397 1.87 -0.98 -10.21
CA HIS A 397 2.15 -1.57 -11.52
C HIS A 397 1.64 -0.63 -12.62
N LEU A 398 2.47 -0.43 -13.64
CA LEU A 398 2.08 0.35 -14.81
C LEU A 398 1.00 -0.40 -15.60
N THR A 399 -0.17 0.23 -15.75
CA THR A 399 -1.19 -0.18 -16.71
C THR A 399 -1.10 0.75 -17.90
N THR A 400 -0.86 0.22 -19.09
CA THR A 400 -0.81 1.03 -20.31
C THR A 400 -2.22 1.39 -20.79
N THR A 401 -2.36 2.43 -21.61
CA THR A 401 -3.64 2.79 -22.21
C THR A 401 -4.25 1.66 -23.05
N GLU A 402 -3.40 0.89 -23.73
CA GLU A 402 -3.82 -0.29 -24.50
C GLU A 402 -4.30 -1.42 -23.59
N GLU A 403 -3.59 -1.69 -22.49
CA GLU A 403 -4.01 -2.68 -21.49
C GLU A 403 -5.36 -2.28 -20.86
N ALA A 404 -5.54 -1.00 -20.53
CA ALA A 404 -6.78 -0.46 -19.98
C ALA A 404 -7.97 -0.71 -20.94
N ARG A 405 -7.85 -0.30 -22.20
CA ARG A 405 -8.89 -0.47 -23.23
C ARG A 405 -9.18 -1.95 -23.49
N THR A 406 -8.14 -2.75 -23.68
CA THR A 406 -8.27 -4.19 -23.93
C THR A 406 -8.98 -4.90 -22.77
N THR A 407 -8.67 -4.50 -21.53
CA THR A 407 -9.32 -5.05 -20.34
C THR A 407 -10.78 -4.64 -20.26
N ALA A 408 -11.09 -3.36 -20.54
CA ALA A 408 -12.46 -2.87 -20.58
C ALA A 408 -13.29 -3.59 -21.64
N ASP A 409 -12.74 -3.77 -22.85
CA ASP A 409 -13.39 -4.49 -23.94
C ASP A 409 -13.64 -5.96 -23.62
N ARG A 410 -12.62 -6.63 -23.07
CA ARG A 410 -12.68 -8.05 -22.69
C ARG A 410 -13.76 -8.32 -21.65
N HIS A 411 -13.95 -7.39 -20.71
CA HIS A 411 -14.88 -7.56 -19.59
C HIS A 411 -16.17 -6.73 -19.72
N ALA A 412 -16.42 -6.11 -20.87
CA ALA A 412 -17.63 -5.29 -21.08
C ALA A 412 -18.93 -6.07 -20.85
N GLY A 413 -18.95 -7.38 -21.12
CA GLY A 413 -20.11 -8.24 -20.85
C GLY A 413 -20.40 -8.50 -19.37
N LEU A 414 -19.48 -8.13 -18.47
CA LEU A 414 -19.65 -8.22 -17.02
C LEU A 414 -20.14 -6.91 -16.39
N THR A 415 -20.38 -5.86 -17.18
CA THR A 415 -20.85 -4.57 -16.66
C THR A 415 -22.26 -4.72 -16.11
N PRO A 416 -22.48 -4.60 -14.79
CA PRO A 416 -23.81 -4.70 -14.22
C PRO A 416 -24.64 -3.50 -14.64
N LEU A 417 -25.89 -3.75 -15.03
CA LEU A 417 -26.87 -2.69 -15.31
C LEU A 417 -27.42 -2.18 -13.97
N LEU A 418 -27.38 -0.86 -13.79
CA LEU A 418 -27.96 -0.18 -12.65
C LEU A 418 -28.97 0.85 -13.17
N PRO A 419 -30.25 0.46 -13.41
CA PRO A 419 -31.22 1.30 -14.11
C PRO A 419 -31.42 2.68 -13.48
N ALA A 420 -31.30 2.78 -12.15
CA ALA A 420 -31.39 4.05 -11.44
C ALA A 420 -30.30 5.06 -11.87
N LEU A 421 -29.11 4.60 -12.27
CA LEU A 421 -28.03 5.47 -12.74
C LEU A 421 -28.30 5.96 -14.16
N ASP A 422 -28.74 5.05 -15.04
CA ASP A 422 -29.07 5.37 -16.43
C ASP A 422 -30.23 6.38 -16.48
N HIS A 423 -31.31 6.14 -15.73
CA HIS A 423 -32.44 7.07 -15.63
C HIS A 423 -32.02 8.46 -15.11
N ALA A 424 -31.10 8.50 -14.12
CA ALA A 424 -30.62 9.77 -13.58
C ALA A 424 -29.81 10.57 -14.62
N LEU A 425 -29.02 9.90 -15.46
CA LEU A 425 -28.26 10.52 -16.53
C LEU A 425 -29.16 10.94 -17.72
N ASP A 426 -30.13 10.11 -18.09
CA ASP A 426 -31.04 10.39 -19.20
C ASP A 426 -31.98 11.57 -18.89
N ALA A 427 -32.46 11.67 -17.64
CA ALA A 427 -33.25 12.80 -17.18
C ALA A 427 -32.49 14.15 -17.32
N LEU A 428 -31.17 14.15 -17.09
CA LEU A 428 -30.32 15.33 -17.28
C LEU A 428 -30.07 15.68 -18.76
N ARG A 429 -30.14 14.67 -19.64
CA ARG A 429 -29.93 14.82 -21.09
C ARG A 429 -31.20 15.18 -21.85
N GLY A 430 -32.34 15.31 -21.14
CA GLY A 430 -33.63 15.63 -21.73
C GLY A 430 -34.32 14.44 -22.39
N GLY A 431 -33.87 13.21 -22.11
CA GLY A 431 -34.58 12.00 -22.49
C GLY A 431 -35.83 11.86 -21.63
N THR A 432 -37.00 11.80 -22.26
CA THR A 432 -38.21 11.28 -21.58
C THR A 432 -38.06 9.77 -21.43
N PRO A 433 -38.47 9.18 -20.28
CA PRO A 433 -38.20 7.78 -19.96
C PRO A 433 -38.86 6.80 -20.91
#